data_AF-A0A9E3I393-F1
#
_entry.id   AF-A0A9E3I393-F1
#
_cell.length_a   1.000
_cell.length_b   1.000
_cell.length_c   1.000
_cell.angle_alpha   90.00
_cell.angle_beta   90.00
_cell.angle_gamma   90.00
#
_symmetry.space_group_name_H-M   'P 1'
#
loop_
_entity.id
_entity.type
_entity.pdbx_description
1 polymer ?
#
loop_
_entity_poly.entity_id
_entity_poly.type
_entity_poly.pdbx_seq_one_letter_code
_entity_poly.pdbx_strand_id
1 'polypeptide(L)'
;MNSLLESGVNIADIAKKYKDYDYWEIYHAVNDFSLIGKKRMITNRLNKLKKRETKEEKEKLIGEIKQQLDEIYDLSKKNGKKLIDINKVLSR
;
A
#
# COMPACT_ATOMS: atom_id res chain seq x y z
N MET A 1 12.28 -5.13 7.72
CA MET A 1 11.53 -4.89 6.46
C MET A 1 10.92 -3.49 6.41
N ASN A 2 10.23 -3.02 7.46
CA ASN A 2 9.59 -1.70 7.51
C ASN A 2 10.53 -0.49 7.28
N SER A 3 11.74 -0.51 7.86
CA SER A 3 12.74 0.55 7.64
C SER A 3 13.25 0.65 6.20
N LEU A 4 13.25 -0.46 5.45
CA LEU A 4 13.63 -0.49 4.02
C LEU A 4 12.52 0.06 3.13
N LEU A 5 11.26 -0.12 3.54
CA LEU A 5 10.10 0.45 2.86
C LEU A 5 10.02 1.96 3.09
N GLU A 6 10.31 2.42 4.31
CA GLU A 6 10.38 3.84 4.67
C GLU A 6 11.49 4.57 3.89
N SER A 7 12.63 3.92 3.65
CA SER A 7 13.72 4.45 2.83
C SER A 7 13.48 4.34 1.31
N GLY A 8 12.35 3.76 0.88
CA GLY A 8 11.94 3.72 -0.52
C GLY A 8 12.56 2.59 -1.36
N VAL A 9 13.13 1.57 -0.71
CA VAL A 9 13.66 0.38 -1.41
C VAL A 9 12.50 -0.39 -2.05
N ASN A 10 12.66 -0.78 -3.31
CA ASN A 10 11.61 -1.51 -4.03
C ASN A 10 11.48 -2.97 -3.53
N ILE A 11 10.32 -3.57 -3.76
CA ILE A 11 10.00 -4.91 -3.29
C ILE A 11 10.89 -6.00 -3.88
N ALA A 12 11.33 -5.83 -5.13
CA ALA A 12 12.18 -6.81 -5.81
C ALA A 12 13.58 -6.87 -5.18
N ASP A 13 14.09 -5.72 -4.72
CA ASP A 13 15.38 -5.63 -4.04
C ASP A 13 15.29 -6.08 -2.58
N ILE A 14 14.13 -5.87 -1.94
CA ILE A 14 13.82 -6.49 -0.64
C ILE A 14 13.79 -8.02 -0.79
N ALA A 15 13.13 -8.55 -1.83
CA ALA A 15 13.07 -9.98 -2.08
C ALA A 15 14.44 -10.62 -2.30
N LYS A 16 15.35 -9.94 -3.02
CA LYS A 16 16.75 -10.39 -3.17
C LYS A 16 17.52 -10.45 -1.85
N LYS A 17 17.16 -9.59 -0.89
CA LYS A 17 17.83 -9.47 0.42
C LYS A 17 17.35 -10.52 1.43
N TYR A 18 16.10 -10.97 1.30
CA TYR A 18 15.49 -11.95 2.20
C TYR A 18 15.17 -13.25 1.42
N LYS A 19 16.21 -14.00 1.07
CA LYS A 19 16.08 -15.21 0.23
C LYS A 19 15.38 -16.39 0.91
N ASP A 20 15.26 -16.35 2.23
CA ASP A 20 14.63 -17.40 3.03
C ASP A 20 13.09 -17.36 2.98
N TYR A 21 12.51 -16.35 2.33
CA TYR A 21 11.07 -16.15 2.19
C TYR A 21 10.67 -16.14 0.72
N ASP A 22 9.48 -16.65 0.43
CA ASP A 22 8.95 -16.59 -0.93
C ASP A 22 8.60 -15.15 -1.33
N TYR A 23 8.68 -14.87 -2.63
CA TYR A 23 8.33 -13.56 -3.18
C TYR A 23 6.92 -13.13 -2.76
N TRP A 24 5.95 -14.05 -2.71
CA TRP A 24 4.58 -13.74 -2.30
C TRP A 24 4.47 -13.46 -0.81
N GLU A 25 5.24 -14.13 0.04
CA GLU A 25 5.29 -13.83 1.49
C GLU A 25 5.84 -12.42 1.74
N ILE A 26 6.91 -12.06 1.03
CA ILE A 26 7.48 -10.71 1.07
C ILE A 26 6.50 -9.70 0.48
N TYR A 27 5.82 -10.05 -0.62
CA TYR A 27 4.81 -9.22 -1.24
C TYR A 27 3.65 -8.93 -0.29
N HIS A 28 3.11 -9.95 0.37
CA HIS A 28 2.04 -9.77 1.34
C HIS A 28 2.50 -8.97 2.56
N ALA A 29 3.70 -9.24 3.10
CA ALA A 29 4.25 -8.49 4.22
C ALA A 29 4.47 -7.00 3.90
N VAL A 30 4.91 -6.68 2.68
CA VAL A 30 5.15 -5.30 2.20
C VAL A 30 3.84 -4.59 1.83
N ASN A 31 2.92 -5.30 1.17
CA ASN A 31 1.64 -4.76 0.71
C ASN A 31 0.65 -4.55 1.87
N ASP A 32 0.71 -5.38 2.92
CA ASP A 32 -0.03 -5.18 4.16
C ASP A 32 0.48 -3.95 4.96
N PHE A 33 1.74 -3.53 4.75
CA PHE A 33 2.37 -2.46 5.55
C PHE A 33 2.48 -1.09 4.87
N SER A 34 2.57 -1.00 3.54
CA SER A 34 3.01 0.24 2.91
C SER A 34 1.85 1.18 2.53
N LEU A 35 1.17 1.73 3.54
CA LEU A 35 0.31 2.92 3.36
C LEU A 35 1.08 4.07 2.67
N ILE A 36 2.40 4.16 2.94
CA ILE A 36 3.31 5.12 2.32
C ILE A 36 3.47 4.86 0.81
N GLY A 37 3.64 3.60 0.41
CA GLY A 37 3.75 3.20 -1.00
C GLY A 37 2.46 3.46 -1.76
N LYS A 38 1.31 3.10 -1.16
CA LYS A 38 -0.02 3.41 -1.73
C LYS A 38 -0.24 4.92 -1.84
N LYS A 39 0.13 5.71 -0.82
CA LYS A 39 0.12 7.19 -0.87
C LYS A 39 0.96 7.73 -2.02
N ARG A 40 2.21 7.28 -2.18
CA ARG A 40 3.10 7.70 -3.29
C ARG A 40 2.49 7.36 -4.65
N MET A 41 1.90 6.17 -4.78
CA MET A 41 1.27 5.73 -6.03
C MET A 41 0.06 6.59 -6.40
N ILE A 42 -0.81 6.91 -5.44
CA ILE A 42 -1.94 7.82 -5.62
C ILE A 42 -1.45 9.23 -6.02
N THR A 43 -0.47 9.78 -5.31
CA THR A 43 0.10 11.11 -5.62
C THR A 43 0.65 11.17 -7.04
N ASN A 44 1.38 10.14 -7.48
CA ASN A 44 1.92 10.06 -8.84
C ASN A 44 0.81 10.00 -9.89
N ARG A 45 -0.28 9.27 -9.61
CA ARG A 45 -1.46 9.18 -10.49
C ARG A 45 -2.22 10.51 -10.56
N LEU A 46 -2.41 11.20 -9.43
CA LEU A 46 -2.98 12.55 -9.38
C LEU A 46 -2.15 13.56 -10.19
N ASN A 47 -0.82 13.49 -10.11
CA ASN A 47 0.05 14.37 -10.90
C ASN A 47 -0.05 14.09 -12.41
N LYS A 48 -0.27 12.83 -12.81
CA LYS A 48 -0.53 12.46 -14.22
C LYS A 48 -1.88 12.96 -14.72
N LEU A 49 -2.87 13.11 -13.84
CA LEU A 49 -4.21 13.64 -14.16
C LEU A 49 -4.14 15.06 -14.73
N LYS A 50 -3.18 15.88 -14.27
CA LYS A 50 -2.94 17.24 -14.78
C LYS A 50 -2.48 17.29 -16.24
N LYS A 51 -1.94 16.18 -16.77
CA LYS A 51 -1.38 16.08 -18.13
C LYS A 51 -2.29 15.36 -19.12
N ARG A 52 -3.47 14.87 -18.69
CA ARG A 52 -4.42 14.19 -19.58
C ARG A 52 -5.22 15.21 -20.39
N GLU A 53 -5.42 14.94 -21.67
CA GLU A 53 -6.08 15.87 -22.58
C GLU A 53 -7.60 15.65 -22.62
N THR A 54 -8.05 14.40 -22.48
CA THR A 54 -9.46 14.05 -22.62
C THR A 54 -10.19 13.90 -21.28
N LYS A 55 -11.51 14.15 -21.28
CA LYS A 55 -12.37 13.98 -20.11
C LYS A 55 -12.49 12.50 -19.71
N GLU A 56 -12.61 11.59 -20.67
CA GLU A 56 -12.73 10.15 -20.41
C GLU A 56 -11.47 9.56 -19.76
N GLU A 57 -10.27 9.96 -20.20
CA GLU A 57 -9.04 9.52 -19.54
C GLU A 57 -8.92 10.04 -18.11
N LYS A 58 -9.42 11.26 -17.85
CA LYS A 58 -9.47 11.83 -16.50
C LYS A 58 -10.44 11.05 -15.62
N GLU A 59 -11.65 10.76 -16.11
CA GLU A 59 -12.66 9.99 -15.36
C GLU A 59 -12.18 8.58 -15.04
N LYS A 60 -11.55 7.89 -16.01
CA LYS A 60 -10.94 6.58 -15.78
C LYS A 60 -9.86 6.63 -14.68
N LEU A 61 -8.96 7.62 -14.75
CA LEU A 61 -7.89 7.75 -13.76
C LEU A 61 -8.43 8.13 -12.37
N ILE A 62 -9.49 8.93 -12.29
CA ILE A 62 -10.20 9.24 -11.05
C ILE A 62 -10.80 7.97 -10.44
N GLY A 63 -11.42 7.11 -11.26
CA GLY A 63 -11.95 5.82 -10.81
C GLY A 63 -10.86 4.92 -10.21
N GLU A 64 -9.71 4.82 -10.90
CA GLU A 64 -8.55 4.05 -10.40
C GLU A 64 -7.99 4.61 -9.09
N ILE A 65 -7.97 5.94 -8.91
CA ILE A 65 -7.55 6.58 -7.66
C ILE A 65 -8.55 6.30 -6.54
N LYS A 66 -9.85 6.34 -6.82
CA LYS A 66 -10.90 6.05 -5.85
C LYS A 66 -10.79 4.62 -5.32
N GLN A 67 -10.62 3.65 -6.22
CA GLN A 67 -10.41 2.25 -5.83
C GLN A 67 -9.18 2.08 -4.91
N GLN A 68 -8.08 2.78 -5.20
CA GLN A 68 -6.88 2.74 -4.36
C GLN A 68 -7.08 3.38 -2.98
N LEU A 69 -7.93 4.39 -2.88
CA LEU A 69 -8.32 4.99 -1.60
C LEU A 69 -9.20 4.02 -0.78
N ASP A 70 -10.14 3.33 -1.43
CA ASP A 70 -11.00 2.34 -0.78
C ASP A 70 -10.16 1.18 -0.22
N GLU A 71 -9.16 0.70 -0.98
CA GLU A 71 -8.21 -0.31 -0.49
C GLU A 71 -7.41 0.15 0.74
N ILE A 72 -6.98 1.42 0.77
CA ILE A 72 -6.28 2.00 1.93
C ILE A 72 -7.19 2.02 3.15
N TYR A 73 -8.45 2.41 2.96
CA TYR A 73 -9.43 2.46 4.04
C TYR A 73 -9.67 1.07 4.63
N ASP A 74 -9.87 0.06 3.78
CA ASP A 74 -10.10 -1.32 4.22
C ASP A 74 -8.91 -1.92 4.96
N LEU A 75 -7.69 -1.68 4.47
CA LEU A 75 -6.45 -2.07 5.17
C LEU A 75 -6.36 -1.41 6.54
N SER A 76 -6.63 -0.10 6.63
CA SER A 76 -6.58 0.64 7.89
C SER A 76 -7.61 0.11 8.89
N LYS A 77 -8.82 -0.19 8.43
CA LYS A 77 -9.89 -0.80 9.25
C LYS A 77 -9.51 -2.19 9.76
N LYS A 78 -8.97 -3.05 8.89
CA LYS A 78 -8.48 -4.39 9.26
C LYS A 78 -7.35 -4.32 10.29
N ASN A 79 -6.39 -3.42 10.09
CA ASN A 79 -5.27 -3.24 11.01
C ASN A 79 -5.73 -2.70 12.38
N GLY A 80 -6.67 -1.74 12.41
CA GLY A 80 -7.28 -1.25 13.64
C GLY A 80 -7.99 -2.37 14.42
N LYS A 81 -8.74 -3.24 13.73
CA LYS A 81 -9.39 -4.40 14.36
C LYS A 81 -8.36 -5.38 14.96
N LYS A 82 -7.29 -5.71 14.22
CA LYS A 82 -6.21 -6.57 14.72
C LYS A 82 -5.56 -6.00 15.99
N LEU A 83 -5.31 -4.70 16.06
CA LEU A 83 -4.75 -4.04 17.25
C LEU A 83 -5.68 -4.15 18.46
N ILE A 84 -7.00 -3.98 18.26
CA ILE A 84 -7.99 -4.17 19.32
C ILE A 84 -7.97 -5.62 19.83
N ASP A 85 -7.91 -6.60 18.92
CA ASP A 85 -7.91 -8.01 19.28
C ASP A 85 -6.61 -8.41 20.03
N ILE A 86 -5.46 -7.89 19.62
CA ILE A 86 -4.19 -8.05 20.37
C ILE A 86 -4.33 -7.45 21.78
N ASN A 87 -4.88 -6.23 21.91
CA ASN A 87 -5.06 -5.59 23.20
C ASN A 87 -5.96 -6.41 24.15
N LYS A 88 -7.01 -7.06 23.63
CA LYS A 88 -7.88 -7.95 24.43
C LYS A 88 -7.14 -9.18 24.95
N VAL A 89 -6.20 -9.72 24.19
CA VAL A 89 -5.38 -10.87 24.60
C VAL A 89 -4.34 -10.44 25.64
N LEU A 90 -3.70 -9.29 25.47
CA LEU A 90 -2.68 -8.77 26.40
C LEU A 90 -3.26 -8.20 27.70
N SER A 91 -4.51 -7.78 27.70
CA SER A 91 -5.21 -7.26 28.90
C SER A 91 -5.91 -8.36 29.71
N ARG A 92 -5.68 -9.64 29.37
CA ARG A 92 -6.08 -10.81 30.16
C ARG A 92 -4.89 -11.32 30.95
#